data_AF-A0AAP8SM79-F1
#
_entry.id   AF-A0AAP8SM79-F1
#
_cell.length_a   1.000
_cell.length_b   1.000
_cell.length_c   1.000
_cell.angle_alpha   90.00
_cell.angle_beta   90.00
_cell.angle_gamma   90.00
#
_symmetry.space_group_name_H-M   'P 1'
#
loop_
_entity.id
_entity.type
_entity.pdbx_description
1 polymer ?
#
loop_
_entity_poly.entity_id
_entity_poly.type
_entity_poly.pdbx_seq_one_letter_code
_entity_poly.pdbx_strand_id
1 'polypeptide(L)'
;MVHSQLKGIDVVSIDNSEITLRLPYDPSMVGNPDTGALHGGVITMLLDQTLGLSGIAHDQVGTHITPTLDLRIDHIGLPKGDMT
;
A
#
# COMPACT_ATOMS: atom_id res chain seq x y z
N MET A 1 7.84 17.18 -3.24
CA MET A 1 7.80 15.91 -4.00
C MET A 1 6.48 15.24 -3.62
N VAL A 2 5.50 15.19 -4.52
CA VAL A 2 4.17 14.61 -4.22
C VAL A 2 4.35 13.10 -4.06
N HIS A 3 4.50 12.62 -2.82
CA HIS A 3 4.81 11.22 -2.49
C HIS A 3 3.68 10.24 -2.88
N SER A 4 2.48 10.74 -3.17
CA SER A 4 1.26 9.93 -3.39
C SER A 4 0.81 9.85 -4.87
N GLN A 5 1.66 10.24 -5.82
CA GLN A 5 1.34 10.16 -7.26
C GLN A 5 1.83 8.88 -7.93
N LEU A 6 1.81 7.77 -7.20
CA LEU A 6 1.97 6.46 -7.81
C LEU A 6 0.64 6.01 -8.41
N LYS A 7 0.58 6.07 -9.74
CA LYS A 7 -0.57 5.65 -10.55
C LYS A 7 -0.66 4.12 -10.49
N GLY A 8 -1.80 3.58 -10.06
CA GLY A 8 -2.10 2.15 -10.22
C GLY A 8 -2.42 1.36 -8.96
N ILE A 9 -2.73 1.99 -7.82
CA ILE A 9 -3.33 1.26 -6.71
C ILE A 9 -4.79 0.94 -7.04
N ASP A 10 -5.11 -0.35 -7.04
CA ASP A 10 -6.46 -0.87 -7.21
C ASP A 10 -7.05 -1.25 -5.85
N VAL A 11 -8.32 -0.90 -5.62
CA VAL A 11 -9.12 -1.55 -4.58
C VAL A 11 -9.60 -2.89 -5.12
N VAL A 12 -9.14 -3.98 -4.54
CA VAL A 12 -9.51 -5.35 -4.95
C VAL A 12 -10.82 -5.77 -4.29
N SER A 13 -10.95 -5.55 -2.99
CA SER A 13 -12.19 -5.83 -2.24
C SER A 13 -12.32 -4.94 -1.01
N ILE A 14 -13.57 -4.75 -0.60
CA ILE A 14 -13.98 -4.21 0.69
C ILE A 14 -15.10 -5.12 1.19
N ASP A 15 -14.80 -5.99 2.14
CA ASP A 15 -15.75 -6.95 2.70
C ASP A 15 -15.34 -7.33 4.13
N ASN A 16 -16.29 -7.81 4.95
CA ASN A 16 -16.03 -8.36 6.28
C ASN A 16 -15.15 -7.49 7.21
N SER A 17 -15.26 -6.16 7.14
CA SER A 17 -14.40 -5.21 7.89
C SER A 17 -12.93 -5.21 7.47
N GLU A 18 -12.63 -5.68 6.27
CA GLU A 18 -11.30 -5.71 5.67
C GLU A 18 -11.28 -4.96 4.34
N ILE A 19 -10.10 -4.43 3.98
CA ILE A 19 -9.83 -3.84 2.68
C ILE A 19 -8.60 -4.49 2.08
N THR A 20 -8.67 -4.83 0.80
CA THR A 20 -7.53 -5.31 0.04
C THR A 20 -7.18 -4.31 -1.04
N LEU A 21 -5.97 -3.75 -0.97
CA LEU A 21 -5.38 -2.94 -2.03
C LEU A 21 -4.32 -3.73 -2.78
N ARG A 22 -4.20 -3.49 -4.09
CA ARG A 22 -3.16 -4.08 -4.93
C ARG A 22 -2.40 -2.97 -5.64
N LEU A 23 -1.08 -3.05 -5.58
CA LEU A 23 -0.19 -2.25 -6.42
C LEU A 23 0.52 -3.19 -7.41
N PRO A 24 0.19 -3.12 -8.72
CA PRO A 24 0.90 -3.86 -9.74
C PRO A 24 2.38 -3.54 -9.70
N TYR A 25 3.22 -4.56 -9.88
CA TYR A 25 4.66 -4.37 -9.94
C TYR A 25 5.04 -3.53 -11.18
N ASP A 26 5.88 -2.52 -10.97
CA ASP A 26 6.43 -1.67 -12.02
C ASP A 26 7.95 -1.59 -11.79
N PRO A 27 8.79 -1.95 -12.78
CA PRO A 27 10.24 -1.87 -12.67
C PRO A 27 10.76 -0.47 -12.29
N SER A 28 10.02 0.61 -12.58
CA SER A 28 10.36 1.97 -12.17
C SER A 28 10.31 2.21 -10.66
N MET A 29 9.65 1.31 -9.92
CA MET A 29 9.55 1.35 -8.45
C MET A 29 10.67 0.58 -7.73
N VAL A 30 11.56 -0.09 -8.48
CA VAL A 30 12.65 -0.89 -7.92
C VAL A 30 13.71 0.01 -7.28
N GLY A 31 13.98 -0.20 -6.00
CA GLY A 31 15.03 0.48 -5.26
C GLY A 31 16.39 -0.22 -5.39
N ASN A 32 16.41 -1.55 -5.47
CA ASN A 32 17.62 -2.33 -5.68
C ASN A 32 17.51 -3.15 -6.99
N PRO A 33 18.16 -2.69 -8.07
CA PRO A 33 18.11 -3.34 -9.38
C PRO A 33 18.61 -4.79 -9.38
N ASP A 34 19.63 -5.11 -8.59
CA ASP A 34 20.26 -6.43 -8.57
C ASP A 34 19.33 -7.50 -7.96
N THR A 35 18.38 -7.09 -7.12
CA THR A 35 17.44 -7.99 -6.43
C THR A 35 16.00 -7.86 -6.91
N GLY A 36 15.69 -6.83 -7.69
CA GLY A 36 14.33 -6.45 -8.08
C GLY A 36 13.47 -5.90 -6.93
N ALA A 37 14.08 -5.62 -5.77
CA ALA A 37 13.36 -5.20 -4.57
C ALA A 37 12.81 -3.76 -4.70
N LEU A 38 11.54 -3.59 -4.34
CA LEU A 38 10.86 -2.30 -4.36
C LEU A 38 11.49 -1.30 -3.38
N HIS A 39 11.45 -0.02 -3.73
CA HIS A 39 11.85 1.06 -2.84
C HIS A 39 10.99 1.07 -1.56
N GLY A 40 11.61 1.26 -0.39
CA GLY A 40 10.89 1.26 0.90
C GLY A 40 9.68 2.20 0.93
N GLY A 41 9.83 3.40 0.35
CA GLY A 41 8.74 4.37 0.24
C GLY A 41 7.51 3.89 -0.54
N VAL A 42 7.66 2.98 -1.50
CA VAL A 42 6.53 2.39 -2.24
C VAL A 42 5.69 1.52 -1.31
N ILE A 43 6.37 0.73 -0.48
CA ILE A 43 5.73 -0.13 0.52
C ILE A 43 5.05 0.73 1.59
N THR A 44 5.75 1.75 2.09
CA THR A 44 5.20 2.70 3.07
C THR A 44 3.94 3.37 2.54
N MET A 45 3.97 3.86 1.30
CA MET A 45 2.83 4.51 0.68
C MET A 45 1.63 3.56 0.51
N LEU A 46 1.86 2.32 0.06
CA LEU A 46 0.79 1.33 -0.08
C LEU A 46 0.15 1.00 1.28
N LEU A 47 0.96 0.82 2.33
CA LEU A 47 0.46 0.53 3.68
C LEU A 47 -0.28 1.72 4.28
N ASP A 48 0.24 2.94 4.13
CA ASP A 48 -0.41 4.17 4.61
C ASP A 48 -1.81 4.34 3.98
N GLN A 49 -1.92 4.16 2.66
CA GLN A 49 -3.23 4.22 1.99
C GLN A 49 -4.17 3.09 2.42
N THR A 50 -3.67 1.86 2.56
CA THR A 50 -4.48 0.71 3.00
C THR A 50 -5.06 0.96 4.40
N LEU A 51 -4.22 1.41 5.33
CA LEU A 51 -4.63 1.67 6.71
C LEU A 51 -5.58 2.87 6.81
N GLY A 52 -5.30 3.95 6.08
CA GLY A 52 -6.19 5.12 6.04
C GLY A 52 -7.58 4.83 5.47
N LEU A 53 -7.68 3.85 4.55
CA LEU A 53 -8.94 3.39 3.96
C LEU A 53 -9.60 2.23 4.72
N SER A 54 -8.88 1.53 5.60
CA SER A 54 -9.43 0.39 6.35
C SER A 54 -10.64 0.76 7.21
N GLY A 55 -10.69 2.00 7.71
CA GLY A 55 -11.84 2.53 8.43
C GLY A 55 -13.14 2.53 7.61
N ILE A 56 -13.05 2.59 6.27
CA ILE A 56 -14.22 2.53 5.37
C ILE A 56 -14.85 1.14 5.38
N ALA A 57 -14.05 0.08 5.56
CA ALA A 57 -14.57 -1.28 5.65
C ALA A 57 -15.41 -1.49 6.92
N HIS A 58 -15.25 -0.62 7.93
CA HIS A 58 -15.98 -0.67 9.18
C HIS A 58 -17.12 0.36 9.21
N ASP A 59 -18.35 -0.14 9.09
CA ASP A 59 -19.59 0.67 8.92
C ASP A 59 -19.84 1.69 10.07
N GLN A 60 -19.13 1.56 11.19
CA GLN A 60 -19.24 2.47 12.33
C GLN A 60 -18.55 3.83 12.14
N VAL A 61 -17.59 3.94 11.22
CA VAL A 61 -16.80 5.18 11.01
C VAL A 61 -17.36 6.00 9.83
N GLY A 62 -18.17 5.36 8.97
CA GLY A 62 -18.66 5.95 7.72
C GLY A 62 -17.53 6.20 6.71
N THR A 63 -17.85 6.87 5.60
CA THR A 63 -16.90 7.16 4.51
C THR A 63 -16.00 8.37 4.83
N HIS A 64 -15.30 8.34 5.98
CA HIS A 64 -14.36 9.38 6.37
C HIS A 64 -12.92 8.92 6.16
N ILE A 65 -12.08 9.82 5.67
CA ILE A 65 -10.64 9.58 5.59
C ILE A 65 -10.08 9.64 7.01
N THR A 66 -9.48 8.54 7.46
CA THR A 66 -8.85 8.47 8.79
C THR A 66 -7.39 8.90 8.66
N PRO A 67 -6.96 10.01 9.30
CA PRO A 67 -5.59 10.47 9.21
C PRO A 67 -4.63 9.52 9.96
N THR A 68 -3.52 9.18 9.33
CA THR A 68 -2.45 8.39 9.95
C THR A 68 -1.78 9.20 11.06
N LEU A 69 -1.80 8.65 12.29
CA LEU A 69 -1.14 9.24 13.45
C LEU A 69 0.32 8.80 13.57
N ASP A 70 0.57 7.51 13.40
CA ASP A 70 1.88 6.88 13.44
C ASP A 70 1.87 5.63 12.55
N LEU A 71 3.00 5.32 11.92
CA LEU A 71 3.16 4.14 11.08
C LEU A 71 4.52 3.50 11.32
N ARG A 72 4.50 2.28 11.86
CA ARG A 72 5.68 1.44 12.01
C ARG A 72 5.62 0.28 11.03
N ILE A 73 6.72 0.08 10.30
CA ILE A 73 6.85 -1.00 9.32
C ILE A 73 8.11 -1.79 9.66
N ASP A 74 7.94 -3.08 9.92
CA ASP A 74 9.03 -4.03 10.14
C ASP A 74 9.18 -4.94 8.89
N HIS A 75 10.28 -4.79 8.16
CA HIS A 75 10.54 -5.58 6.95
C HIS A 75 11.16 -6.95 7.31
N ILE A 76 10.40 -8.03 7.08
CA ILE A 76 10.82 -9.40 7.38
C ILE A 76 11.49 -10.13 6.20
N GLY A 77 11.52 -9.52 5.01
CA GLY A 77 12.08 -10.10 3.79
C GLY A 77 12.05 -9.10 2.62
N LEU A 78 12.60 -9.51 1.47
CA LEU A 78 12.58 -8.67 0.27
C LEU A 78 11.23 -8.77 -0.43
N PRO A 79 10.53 -7.64 -0.67
CA PRO A 79 9.32 -7.63 -1.47
C PRO A 79 9.70 -7.85 -2.92
N LYS A 80 9.27 -8.99 -3.47
CA LYS A 80 9.43 -9.36 -4.88
C LYS A 80 8.04 -9.35 -5.51
N GLY A 81 7.92 -8.76 -6.70
CA GLY A 81 6.70 -8.89 -7.48
C GLY A 81 6.61 -10.30 -8.07
N ASP A 82 5.40 -10.88 -8.07
CA ASP A 82 5.11 -12.02 -8.94
C ASP A 82 5.17 -11.50 -10.39
N MET A 83 6.13 -12.00 -11.17
CA MET A 83 6.28 -11.66 -12.60
C MET A 83 5.40 -12.52 -13.53
N THR A 84 4.31 -13.09 -13.00
CA THR A 84 3.34 -13.88 -13.77
C THR A 84 2.22 -13.03 -14.34
#